data_AF-A0A9X3PTL8-F1
#
_entry.id   AF-A0A9X3PTL8-F1
#
_cell.length_a   1.000
_cell.length_b   1.000
_cell.length_c   1.000
_cell.angle_alpha   90.00
_cell.angle_beta   90.00
_cell.angle_gamma   90.00
#
_symmetry.space_group_name_H-M   'P 1'
#
loop_
_entity.id
_entity.type
_entity.pdbx_description
1 polymer ?
#
loop_
_entity_poly.entity_id
_entity_poly.type
_entity_poly.pdbx_seq_one_letter_code
_entity_poly.pdbx_strand_id
1 'polypeptide(L)'
;MHRSQLTATLPLFISFALIASQALAADFTGRVVGVADGDTITVLHSGKGERIRLHGIDCPEKRQAFGRRAKQFTSTLIFGKTVTVHFVDRGRYGRTVGEVLLPDGRSLN
;
A
#
# COMPACT_ATOMS: atom_id res chain seq x y z
N MET A 1 3.19 -67.27 33.81
CA MET A 1 3.46 -67.08 32.37
C MET A 1 2.69 -65.86 31.90
N HIS A 2 3.38 -64.72 31.86
CA HIS A 2 2.81 -63.38 31.71
C HIS A 2 2.83 -63.02 30.21
N ARG A 3 1.66 -62.88 29.58
CA ARG A 3 1.57 -62.44 28.17
C ARG A 3 1.74 -60.92 28.10
N SER A 4 2.77 -60.53 27.38
CA SER A 4 3.10 -59.21 26.91
C SER A 4 1.93 -58.54 26.17
N GLN A 5 1.66 -57.29 26.50
CA GLN A 5 0.93 -56.37 25.62
C GLN A 5 1.71 -55.06 25.54
N LEU A 6 2.40 -54.90 24.41
CA LEU A 6 2.95 -53.64 23.94
C LEU A 6 1.77 -52.69 23.67
N THR A 7 1.72 -51.54 24.34
CA THR A 7 0.80 -50.46 23.95
C THR A 7 1.60 -49.19 23.67
N ALA A 8 1.24 -48.61 22.54
CA ALA A 8 2.03 -47.72 21.71
C ALA A 8 2.31 -46.35 22.32
N THR A 9 3.50 -45.84 22.04
CA THR A 9 3.91 -44.46 22.26
C THR A 9 3.28 -43.50 21.23
N LEU A 10 2.73 -42.40 21.75
CA LEU A 10 2.45 -41.08 21.13
C LEU A 10 1.28 -40.94 20.13
N PRO A 11 0.58 -39.78 20.17
CA PRO A 11 0.94 -38.71 19.25
C PRO A 11 1.08 -37.36 19.98
N LEU A 12 2.20 -36.66 19.80
CA LEU A 12 2.40 -35.65 18.76
C LEU A 12 2.03 -34.27 19.31
N PHE A 13 3.07 -33.50 19.65
CA PHE A 13 3.00 -32.06 19.85
C PHE A 13 2.12 -31.45 18.76
N ILE A 14 0.98 -30.87 19.14
CA ILE A 14 0.22 -29.97 18.26
C ILE A 14 1.04 -28.68 18.20
N SER A 15 2.08 -28.70 17.37
CA SER A 15 2.75 -27.50 16.90
C SER A 15 1.78 -26.81 15.95
N PHE A 16 0.92 -25.96 16.50
CA PHE A 16 0.07 -25.05 15.75
C PHE A 16 1.00 -24.04 15.04
N ALA A 17 1.48 -24.42 13.86
CA ALA A 17 2.25 -23.54 13.00
C ALA A 17 1.32 -22.43 12.50
N LEU A 18 1.29 -21.33 13.23
CA LEU A 18 0.66 -20.08 12.83
C LEU A 18 1.46 -19.51 11.65
N ILE A 19 1.21 -20.01 10.44
CA ILE A 19 1.78 -19.43 9.22
C ILE A 19 1.08 -18.08 9.02
N ALA A 20 1.68 -17.02 9.56
CA ALA A 20 1.29 -15.65 9.23
C ALA A 20 1.64 -15.41 7.75
N SER A 21 0.62 -15.42 6.88
CA SER A 21 0.79 -14.94 5.50
C SER A 21 1.12 -13.46 5.56
N GLN A 22 2.40 -13.13 5.38
CA GLN A 22 2.81 -11.75 5.15
C GLN A 22 2.41 -11.38 3.73
N ALA A 23 1.26 -10.73 3.58
CA ALA A 23 0.88 -10.12 2.31
C ALA A 23 1.85 -8.96 2.04
N LEU A 24 2.84 -9.18 1.19
CA LEU A 24 3.61 -8.09 0.58
C LEU A 24 2.61 -7.24 -0.20
N ALA A 25 2.54 -5.95 0.13
CA ALA A 25 1.78 -5.02 -0.67
C ALA A 25 2.45 -4.93 -2.05
N ALA A 26 1.71 -5.30 -3.08
CA ALA A 26 2.21 -5.35 -4.44
C ALA A 26 1.91 -4.04 -5.18
N ASP A 27 2.71 -3.78 -6.21
CA ASP A 27 2.43 -2.73 -7.17
C ASP A 27 1.04 -2.92 -7.77
N PHE A 28 0.37 -1.80 -8.03
CA PHE A 28 -0.98 -1.86 -8.59
C PHE A 28 -1.25 -0.68 -9.50
N THR A 29 -2.27 -0.85 -10.33
CA THR A 29 -2.74 0.20 -11.23
C THR A 29 -4.15 0.61 -10.85
N GLY A 30 -4.45 1.90 -10.92
CA GLY A 30 -5.78 2.39 -10.60
C GLY A 30 -6.03 3.82 -11.04
N ARG A 31 -7.29 4.25 -10.99
CA ARG A 31 -7.68 5.59 -11.41
C ARG A 31 -7.53 6.58 -10.25
N VAL A 32 -6.87 7.71 -10.48
CA VAL A 32 -6.79 8.79 -9.50
C VAL A 32 -8.15 9.44 -9.37
N VAL A 33 -8.75 9.34 -8.17
CA VAL A 33 -10.08 9.88 -7.85
C VAL A 33 -10.04 11.02 -6.85
N GLY A 34 -8.87 11.34 -6.29
CA GLY A 34 -8.71 12.44 -5.35
C GLY A 34 -7.27 12.90 -5.19
N VAL A 35 -7.10 14.17 -4.87
CA VAL A 35 -5.81 14.79 -4.52
C VAL A 35 -6.03 15.59 -3.23
N ALA A 36 -5.34 15.22 -2.16
CA ALA A 36 -5.48 15.88 -0.86
C ALA A 36 -4.63 17.17 -0.81
N ASP A 37 -3.37 17.04 -1.17
CA ASP A 37 -2.26 18.00 -1.12
C ASP A 37 -1.28 17.68 -2.28
N GLY A 38 -0.06 18.22 -2.27
CA GLY A 38 0.88 18.05 -3.40
C GLY A 38 1.47 16.63 -3.52
N ASP A 39 1.56 15.90 -2.41
CA ASP A 39 2.22 14.60 -2.28
C ASP A 39 1.26 13.46 -1.87
N THR A 40 -0.02 13.73 -1.61
CA THR A 40 -1.00 12.71 -1.22
C THR A 40 -2.18 12.65 -2.18
N ILE A 41 -2.37 11.47 -2.77
CA ILE A 41 -3.40 11.18 -3.77
C ILE A 41 -4.31 10.04 -3.28
N THR A 42 -5.46 9.87 -3.93
CA THR A 42 -6.36 8.74 -3.72
C THR A 42 -6.55 8.00 -5.04
N VAL A 43 -6.17 6.73 -5.06
CA VAL A 43 -6.24 5.86 -6.23
C VAL A 43 -7.32 4.81 -6.01
N LEU A 44 -8.29 4.75 -6.92
CA LEU A 44 -9.33 3.73 -6.94
C LEU A 44 -8.77 2.47 -7.63
N HIS A 45 -8.63 1.40 -6.85
CA HIS A 45 -8.27 0.07 -7.34
C HIS A 45 -9.08 -0.98 -6.57
N SER A 46 -9.40 -2.12 -7.20
CA SER A 46 -10.17 -3.20 -6.56
C SER A 46 -11.49 -2.73 -5.90
N GLY A 47 -12.13 -1.71 -6.48
CA GLY A 47 -13.36 -1.11 -5.95
C GLY A 47 -13.19 -0.26 -4.68
N LYS A 48 -11.97 -0.02 -4.21
CA LYS A 48 -11.67 0.74 -3.00
C LYS A 48 -10.74 1.91 -3.30
N GLY A 49 -11.00 3.06 -2.68
CA GLY A 49 -10.10 4.21 -2.73
C GLY A 49 -8.97 4.02 -1.73
N GLU A 50 -7.74 3.95 -2.21
CA GLU A 50 -6.55 3.88 -1.37
C GLU A 50 -5.78 5.21 -1.38
N ARG A 51 -5.39 5.69 -0.19
CA ARG A 51 -4.59 6.90 -0.03
C ARG A 51 -3.12 6.56 -0.18
N ILE A 52 -2.46 7.24 -1.13
CA ILE A 52 -1.06 7.05 -1.48
C ILE A 52 -0.31 8.34 -1.17
N ARG A 53 0.77 8.25 -0.40
CA ARG A 53 1.74 9.33 -0.20
C ARG A 53 2.94 9.06 -1.11
N LEU A 54 3.38 10.08 -1.83
CA LEU A 54 4.54 9.98 -2.72
C LEU A 54 5.80 9.73 -1.91
N HIS A 55 6.54 8.70 -2.29
CA HIS A 55 7.83 8.37 -1.68
C HIS A 55 8.84 9.50 -1.89
N GLY A 56 9.49 9.95 -0.81
CA GLY A 56 10.53 10.98 -0.86
C GLY A 56 10.04 12.41 -1.08
N ILE A 57 8.73 12.64 -1.24
CA ILE A 57 8.16 13.97 -1.48
C ILE A 57 7.44 14.46 -0.22
N ASP A 58 7.65 15.73 0.11
CA ASP A 58 6.90 16.43 1.16
C ASP A 58 6.46 17.79 0.62
N CYS A 59 5.15 17.98 0.50
CA CYS A 59 4.56 19.20 -0.02
C CYS A 59 3.94 20.03 1.11
N PRO A 60 3.91 21.37 0.98
CA PRO A 60 3.20 22.20 1.93
C PRO A 60 1.73 21.81 2.02
N GLU A 61 1.24 21.71 3.24
CA GLU A 61 -0.16 21.41 3.52
C GLU A 61 -1.08 22.52 2.98
N LYS A 62 -2.36 22.21 2.76
CA LYS A 62 -3.33 23.16 2.13
C LYS A 62 -3.35 24.56 2.76
N ARG A 63 -3.09 24.68 4.07
CA ARG A 63 -3.10 25.95 4.83
C ARG A 63 -1.76 26.66 4.88
N GLN A 64 -0.68 26.01 4.45
CA GLN A 64 0.66 26.60 4.40
C GLN A 64 0.83 27.41 3.11
N ALA A 65 1.86 28.27 3.09
CA ALA A 65 2.24 28.97 1.87
C ALA A 65 2.50 27.96 0.74
N PHE A 66 2.02 28.29 -0.46
CA PHE A 66 2.11 27.46 -1.67
C PHE A 66 1.36 26.12 -1.68
N GLY A 67 0.76 25.67 -0.57
CA GLY A 67 0.06 24.37 -0.52
C GLY A 67 -1.10 24.23 -1.52
N ARG A 68 -1.84 25.32 -1.77
CA ARG A 68 -2.87 25.35 -2.83
C ARG A 68 -2.27 25.18 -4.23
N ARG A 69 -1.10 25.77 -4.50
CA ARG A 69 -0.43 25.67 -5.80
C ARG A 69 0.13 24.26 -6.02
N ALA A 70 0.75 23.67 -4.99
CA ALA A 70 1.24 22.30 -5.02
C ALA A 70 0.10 21.31 -5.33
N LYS A 71 -1.02 21.42 -4.59
CA LYS A 71 -2.23 20.63 -4.86
C LYS A 71 -2.75 20.81 -6.29
N GLN A 72 -2.81 22.06 -6.77
CA GLN A 72 -3.33 22.36 -8.10
C GLN A 72 -2.44 21.74 -9.19
N PHE A 73 -1.12 21.82 -9.04
CA PHE A 73 -0.16 21.20 -9.95
C PHE A 73 -0.41 19.69 -10.05
N THR A 74 -0.42 18.99 -8.91
CA THR A 74 -0.65 17.54 -8.86
C THR A 74 -2.03 17.21 -9.45
N SER A 75 -3.08 17.94 -9.09
CA SER A 75 -4.43 17.73 -9.62
C SER A 75 -4.51 17.86 -11.14
N THR A 76 -3.88 18.90 -11.69
CA THR A 76 -3.86 19.15 -13.14
C THR A 76 -3.12 18.04 -13.88
N LEU A 77 -2.03 17.53 -13.27
CA LEU A 77 -1.19 16.53 -13.91
C LEU A 77 -1.82 15.12 -13.91
N ILE A 78 -2.54 14.73 -12.85
CA ILE A 78 -2.90 13.30 -12.67
C ILE A 78 -4.38 13.01 -12.42
N PHE A 79 -5.22 13.99 -12.11
CA PHE A 79 -6.61 13.71 -11.73
C PHE A 79 -7.37 13.01 -12.87
N GLY A 80 -8.08 11.92 -12.56
CA GLY A 80 -8.82 11.11 -13.52
C GLY A 80 -7.96 10.18 -14.38
N LYS A 81 -6.63 10.26 -14.32
CA LYS A 81 -5.73 9.35 -15.04
C LYS A 81 -5.63 8.00 -14.31
N THR A 82 -5.37 6.95 -15.08
CA THR A 82 -4.95 5.66 -14.55
C THR A 82 -3.44 5.70 -14.34
N VAL A 83 -2.98 5.45 -13.12
CA VAL A 83 -1.56 5.49 -12.74
C VAL A 83 -1.11 4.13 -12.21
N THR A 84 0.18 3.85 -12.33
CA THR A 84 0.81 2.70 -11.66
C THR A 84 1.45 3.20 -10.37
N VAL A 85 1.15 2.52 -9.26
CA VAL A 85 1.73 2.77 -7.95
C VAL A 85 2.72 1.65 -7.68
N HIS A 86 3.99 2.00 -7.55
CA HIS A 86 5.03 1.12 -7.04
C HIS A 86 5.06 1.21 -5.52
N PHE A 87 4.79 0.09 -4.85
CA PHE A 87 4.74 0.06 -3.40
C PHE A 87 6.16 0.16 -2.83
N VAL A 88 6.35 1.08 -1.87
CA VAL A 88 7.63 1.22 -1.16
C VAL A 88 7.48 0.79 0.30
N ASP A 89 6.51 1.35 1.02
CA ASP A 89 6.31 1.05 2.44
C ASP A 89 4.87 1.32 2.89
N ARG A 90 4.51 0.74 4.04
CA ARG A 90 3.27 1.04 4.76
C ARG A 90 3.59 2.00 5.90
N GLY A 91 3.28 3.28 5.71
CA GLY A 91 3.52 4.32 6.72
C GLY A 91 2.77 4.07 8.03
N ARG A 92 3.19 4.76 9.10
CA ARG A 92 2.74 4.58 10.51
C ARG A 92 1.23 4.54 10.76
N TYR A 93 0.40 5.07 9.84
CA TYR A 93 -1.06 5.10 9.97
C TYR A 93 -1.77 4.23 8.92
N GLY A 94 -1.09 3.24 8.36
CA GLY A 94 -1.64 2.40 7.30
C GLY A 94 -1.79 3.13 5.96
N ARG A 95 -1.05 4.21 5.74
CA ARG A 95 -0.97 4.90 4.45
C ARG A 95 0.03 4.16 3.57
N THR A 96 -0.32 3.88 2.31
CA THR A 96 0.69 3.40 1.36
C THR A 96 1.61 4.54 1.00
N VAL A 97 2.91 4.27 1.03
CA VAL A 97 3.98 5.11 0.50
C VAL A 97 4.46 4.45 -0.78
N GLY A 98 4.53 5.20 -1.87
CA GLY A 98 4.90 4.65 -3.16
C GLY A 98 5.36 5.67 -4.19
N GLU A 99 5.97 5.17 -5.25
CA GLU A 99 6.26 5.95 -6.45
C GLU A 99 5.09 5.84 -7.43
N VAL A 100 4.72 6.95 -8.06
CA VAL A 100 3.54 6.99 -8.93
C VAL A 100 3.97 7.30 -10.36
N LEU A 101 3.71 6.38 -11.28
CA LEU A 101 3.96 6.54 -12.70
C LEU A 101 2.69 6.91 -13.46
N LEU A 102 2.84 7.89 -14.35
CA LEU A 102 1.83 8.27 -15.33
C LEU A 102 1.76 7.25 -16.48
N PRO A 103 0.68 7.25 -17.29
CA PRO A 103 0.56 6.37 -18.46
C PRO A 103 1.71 6.48 -19.48
N ASP A 104 2.37 7.63 -19.52
CA ASP A 104 3.51 7.91 -20.41
C ASP A 104 4.87 7.50 -19.80
N GLY A 105 4.86 6.84 -18.64
CA GLY A 105 6.05 6.38 -17.94
C GLY A 105 6.75 7.45 -17.10
N ARG A 106 6.27 8.70 -17.08
CA ARG A 106 6.85 9.74 -16.22
C ARG A 106 6.52 9.47 -14.74
N SER A 107 7.50 9.69 -13.87
CA SER A 107 7.28 9.78 -12.43
C SER A 107 6.52 11.05 -12.07
N LEU A 108 5.56 10.93 -11.16
CA LEU A 108 4.93 12.06 -10.49
C LEU A 108 5.79 12.61 -9.35
N ASN A 109 6.54 11.73 -8.67
CA ASN A 109 7.51 12.11 -7.63
C ASN A 109 8.56 13.03 -8.24
#